data_AF-A0A7C3TNX1-F1
#
_entry.id   AF-A0A7C3TNX1-F1
#
_cell.length_a   1.000
_cell.length_b   1.000
_cell.length_c   1.000
_cell.angle_alpha   90.00
_cell.angle_beta   90.00
_cell.angle_gamma   90.00
#
_symmetry.space_group_name_H-M   'P 1'
#
loop_
_entity.id
_entity.type
_entity.pdbx_description
1 polymer ?
#
loop_
_entity_poly.entity_id
_entity_poly.type
_entity_poly.pdbx_seq_one_letter_code
_entity_poly.pdbx_strand_id
1 'polypeptide(L)'
;MSMNTSEQKSIVQYSTIVIIVICFIIAFIYQNIEYMQLKMHYNAMINKYHGIIEEYEREQYQLNKALSMEQIEAFAKDHGMVPMTKESLVILKGKKGIQ
;
A
#
# COMPACT_ATOMS: atom_id res chain seq x y z
N MET A 1 -43.63 -48.84 -28.16
CA MET A 1 -44.27 -47.51 -28.07
C MET A 1 -43.19 -46.49 -28.43
N SER A 2 -43.17 -46.03 -29.67
CA SER A 2 -42.13 -45.12 -30.19
C SER A 2 -42.44 -43.71 -29.69
N MET A 3 -41.54 -43.12 -28.91
CA MET A 3 -41.67 -41.74 -28.45
C MET A 3 -41.67 -40.81 -29.66
N ASN A 4 -42.59 -39.84 -29.71
CA ASN A 4 -42.71 -38.93 -30.84
C ASN A 4 -41.53 -37.96 -30.87
N THR A 5 -41.01 -37.65 -32.06
CA THR A 5 -39.86 -36.76 -32.28
C THR A 5 -40.07 -35.36 -31.70
N SER A 6 -41.32 -34.90 -31.57
CA SER A 6 -41.68 -33.64 -30.91
C SER A 6 -41.47 -33.69 -29.39
N GLU A 7 -41.87 -34.80 -28.75
CA GLU A 7 -41.72 -35.01 -27.30
C GLU A 7 -40.24 -35.11 -26.91
N GLN A 8 -39.43 -35.81 -27.71
CA GLN A 8 -37.98 -35.84 -27.53
C GLN A 8 -37.35 -34.45 -27.58
N LYS A 9 -37.74 -33.60 -28.54
CA LYS A 9 -37.21 -32.23 -28.64
C LYS A 9 -37.56 -31.39 -27.41
N SER A 10 -38.80 -31.48 -26.92
CA SER A 10 -39.22 -30.78 -25.71
C SER A 10 -38.46 -31.25 -24.47
N ILE A 11 -38.31 -32.57 -24.28
CA ILE A 11 -37.57 -33.14 -23.14
C ILE A 11 -36.12 -32.65 -23.13
N VAL A 12 -35.44 -32.66 -24.28
CA VAL A 12 -34.06 -32.19 -24.41
C VAL A 12 -33.92 -30.70 -24.10
N GLN A 13 -34.88 -29.88 -24.51
CA GLN A 13 -34.88 -28.45 -24.19
C GLN A 13 -35.03 -28.20 -22.69
N TYR A 14 -36.01 -28.84 -22.05
CA TYR A 14 -36.23 -28.68 -20.61
C TYR A 14 -35.05 -29.22 -19.79
N SER A 15 -34.48 -30.38 -20.16
CA SER A 15 -33.30 -30.93 -19.47
C SER A 15 -32.09 -30.00 -19.60
N THR A 16 -31.89 -29.39 -20.78
CA THR A 16 -30.80 -28.45 -21.02
C THR A 16 -30.94 -27.20 -20.15
N ILE A 17 -32.15 -26.64 -20.06
CA ILE A 17 -32.42 -25.46 -19.21
C ILE A 17 -32.13 -25.79 -17.75
N VAL A 18 -32.59 -26.95 -17.25
CA VAL A 18 -32.35 -27.36 -15.87
C VAL A 18 -30.85 -27.50 -15.57
N ILE A 19 -30.08 -28.12 -16.47
CA ILE A 19 -28.62 -28.26 -16.31
C ILE A 19 -27.95 -26.89 -16.26
N ILE A 20 -28.33 -25.97 -17.16
CA ILE A 20 -27.79 -24.61 -17.20
C ILE A 20 -28.09 -23.89 -15.87
N VAL A 21 -29.32 -23.97 -15.36
CA VAL A 21 -29.70 -23.35 -14.09
C VAL A 21 -28.89 -23.90 -12.92
N ILE A 22 -28.67 -25.23 -12.85
CA ILE A 22 -27.84 -25.84 -11.80
C ILE A 22 -26.40 -25.31 -11.87
N CYS A 23 -25.81 -25.25 -13.06
CA CYS A 23 -24.48 -24.69 -13.26
C CYS A 23 -24.40 -23.21 -12.82
N PHE A 24 -25.42 -22.41 -13.14
CA PHE A 24 -25.50 -21.02 -12.71
C PHE A 24 -25.59 -20.89 -11.18
N ILE A 25 -26.38 -21.71 -10.51
CA ILE A 25 -26.51 -21.69 -9.04
C ILE A 25 -25.15 -22.02 -8.39
N ILE A 26 -24.45 -23.04 -8.88
CA ILE A 26 -23.13 -23.43 -8.35
C ILE A 26 -22.11 -22.31 -8.56
N ALA A 27 -22.04 -21.74 -9.77
CA ALA A 27 -21.15 -20.62 -10.08
C ALA A 27 -21.46 -19.40 -9.20
N PHE A 28 -22.75 -19.10 -8.98
CA PHE A 28 -23.18 -17.99 -8.13
C PHE A 28 -22.76 -18.18 -6.66
N ILE A 29 -22.92 -19.39 -6.11
CA ILE A 29 -22.46 -19.69 -4.75
C ILE A 29 -20.94 -19.54 -4.65
N TYR A 30 -20.20 -20.05 -5.62
CA TYR A 30 -18.74 -19.93 -5.66
C TYR A 30 -18.29 -18.46 -5.68
N GLN A 31 -18.86 -17.65 -6.59
CA GLN A 31 -18.55 -16.22 -6.67
C GLN A 31 -18.88 -15.47 -5.37
N ASN A 32 -19.96 -15.82 -4.68
CA ASN A 32 -20.30 -15.19 -3.40
C ASN A 32 -19.26 -15.46 -2.31
N ILE A 33 -18.76 -16.71 -2.23
CA ILE A 33 -17.72 -17.08 -1.27
C ILE A 33 -16.41 -16.35 -1.58
N GLU A 34 -15.98 -16.36 -2.84
CA GLU A 34 -14.76 -15.70 -3.29
C GLU A 34 -14.81 -14.19 -3.05
N TYR A 35 -15.94 -13.56 -3.35
CA TYR A 35 -16.14 -12.12 -3.11
C TYR A 35 -16.03 -11.77 -1.61
N MET A 36 -16.57 -12.63 -0.73
CA MET A 36 -16.46 -12.42 0.71
C MET A 36 -15.01 -12.55 1.19
N GLN A 37 -14.26 -13.54 0.70
CA GLN A 37 -12.84 -13.70 1.02
C GLN A 37 -12.01 -12.49 0.56
N LEU A 38 -12.24 -12.04 -0.67
CA LEU A 38 -11.58 -10.87 -1.23
C LEU A 38 -11.83 -9.61 -0.37
N LYS A 39 -13.07 -9.40 0.07
CA LYS A 39 -13.43 -8.28 0.96
C LYS A 39 -12.71 -8.35 2.31
N MET A 40 -12.57 -9.54 2.89
CA MET A 40 -11.81 -9.70 4.15
C MET A 40 -10.33 -9.40 3.98
N HIS A 41 -9.71 -9.89 2.91
CA HIS A 41 -8.30 -9.61 2.61
C HIS A 41 -8.06 -8.12 2.38
N TYR A 42 -8.96 -7.46 1.66
CA TYR A 42 -8.88 -6.03 1.40
C TYR A 42 -8.96 -5.21 2.70
N ASN A 43 -9.93 -5.52 3.58
CA ASN A 43 -10.06 -4.85 4.87
C ASN A 43 -8.84 -5.09 5.78
N ALA A 44 -8.31 -6.31 5.79
CA ALA A 44 -7.10 -6.64 6.55
C ALA A 44 -5.88 -5.84 6.04
N MET A 45 -5.77 -5.65 4.72
CA MET A 45 -4.70 -4.87 4.11
C MET A 45 -4.82 -3.38 4.43
N ILE A 46 -6.04 -2.83 4.39
CA ILE A 46 -6.30 -1.43 4.78
C ILE A 46 -5.90 -1.17 6.23
N ASN A 47 -6.26 -2.07 7.15
CA ASN A 47 -5.92 -1.90 8.56
C ASN A 47 -4.40 -1.92 8.78
N LYS A 48 -3.68 -2.81 8.08
CA LYS A 48 -2.22 -2.82 8.10
C LYS A 48 -1.63 -1.52 7.53
N TYR A 49 -2.19 -1.03 6.43
CA TYR A 49 -1.74 0.20 5.79
C TYR A 49 -1.91 1.41 6.72
N HIS A 50 -3.03 1.51 7.43
CA HIS A 50 -3.24 2.57 8.43
C HIS A 50 -2.22 2.47 9.57
N GLY A 51 -1.95 1.26 10.08
CA GLY A 51 -0.94 1.07 11.12
C GLY A 51 0.46 1.51 10.67
N ILE A 52 0.85 1.19 9.44
CA ILE A 52 2.13 1.61 8.87
C ILE A 52 2.20 3.15 8.73
N ILE A 53 1.10 3.81 8.34
CA ILE A 53 1.06 5.27 8.26
C ILE A 53 1.27 5.90 9.64
N GLU A 54 0.58 5.41 10.67
CA GLU A 54 0.74 5.93 12.04
C GLU A 54 2.17 5.75 12.56
N GLU A 55 2.79 4.59 12.30
CA GLU A 55 4.20 4.36 12.65
C GLU A 55 5.14 5.30 11.88
N TYR A 56 4.90 5.47 10.58
CA TYR A 56 5.68 6.38 9.75
C TYR A 56 5.60 7.84 10.23
N GLU A 57 4.39 8.33 10.54
CA GLU A 57 4.21 9.68 11.08
C GLU A 57 4.92 9.85 12.43
N ARG A 58 4.87 8.82 13.29
CA ARG A 58 5.55 8.81 14.58
C ARG A 58 7.08 8.85 14.42
N GLU A 59 7.64 8.06 13.51
CA GLU A 59 9.07 8.07 13.20
C GLU A 59 9.49 9.41 12.61
N GLN A 60 8.70 9.96 11.69
CA GLN A 60 8.97 11.27 11.11
C GLN A 60 8.97 12.37 12.18
N TYR A 61 8.03 12.32 13.11
CA TYR A 61 7.99 13.23 14.25
C TYR A 61 9.25 13.09 15.13
N GLN A 62 9.69 11.86 15.43
CA GLN A 62 10.92 11.65 16.21
C GLN A 62 12.16 12.14 15.47
N LEU A 63 12.26 11.89 14.17
CA LEU A 63 13.35 12.37 13.33
C LEU A 63 13.40 13.90 13.33
N ASN A 64 12.26 14.56 13.11
CA ASN A 64 12.17 16.01 13.14
C ASN A 64 12.48 16.60 14.51
N LYS A 65 12.14 15.89 15.59
CA LYS A 65 12.51 16.27 16.96
C LYS A 65 14.02 16.12 17.19
N ALA A 66 14.63 15.06 16.68
CA ALA A 66 16.07 14.83 16.76
C ALA A 66 16.88 15.84 15.91
N LEU A 67 16.34 16.19 14.74
CA LEU A 67 16.88 17.21 13.84
C LEU A 67 16.47 18.63 14.23
N SER A 68 15.74 18.81 15.34
CA SER A 68 15.32 20.16 15.73
C SER A 68 16.56 21.00 16.00
N MET A 69 16.50 22.26 15.56
CA MET A 69 17.62 23.19 15.69
C MET A 69 18.06 23.35 17.16
N GLU A 70 17.13 23.21 18.12
CA GLU A 70 17.45 23.21 19.55
C GLU A 70 18.37 22.06 19.96
N GLN A 71 18.17 20.84 19.43
CA GLN A 71 19.04 19.71 19.74
C GLN A 71 20.40 19.83 19.05
N ILE A 72 20.40 20.34 17.82
CA ILE A 72 21.63 20.59 17.06
C ILE A 72 22.45 21.70 17.74
N GLU A 73 21.82 22.78 18.20
CA GLU A 73 22.47 23.85 18.94
C GLU A 73 22.95 23.39 20.33
N ALA A 74 22.17 22.58 21.03
CA ALA A 74 22.58 21.99 22.31
C ALA A 74 23.80 21.08 22.13
N PHE A 75 23.79 20.21 21.12
CA PHE A 75 24.92 19.34 20.79
C PHE A 75 26.17 20.14 20.38
N ALA A 76 26.00 21.17 19.55
CA ALA A 76 27.08 22.05 19.15
C ALA A 76 27.69 22.78 20.35
N LYS A 77 26.86 23.29 21.24
CA LYS A 77 27.30 23.95 22.47
C LYS A 77 28.04 23.00 23.41
N ASP A 78 27.56 21.77 23.57
CA ASP A 78 28.17 20.76 24.44
C ASP A 78 29.54 20.27 23.90
N HIS A 79 29.72 20.25 22.58
CA HIS A 79 30.98 19.91 21.92
C HIS A 79 31.90 21.13 21.67
N GLY A 80 31.56 22.29 22.25
CA GLY A 80 32.37 23.51 22.14
C GLY A 80 32.40 24.14 20.74
N MET A 81 31.44 23.79 19.87
CA MET A 81 31.29 24.40 18.56
C MET A 81 30.67 25.79 18.71
N VAL A 82 31.39 26.80 18.24
CA VAL A 82 31.01 28.22 18.35
C VAL A 82 30.44 28.67 16.99
N PRO A 83 29.36 29.47 16.94
CA PRO A 83 28.81 29.97 15.68
C PRO A 83 29.89 30.72 14.88
N MET A 84 30.03 30.33 13.61
CA MET A 84 31.04 30.88 12.70
C MET A 84 30.71 32.35 12.39
N THR A 85 31.50 33.27 12.90
CA THR A 85 31.39 34.71 12.64
C THR A 85 32.18 35.09 11.38
N LYS A 86 31.86 36.22 10.74
CA LYS A 86 32.61 36.72 9.55
C LYS A 86 34.11 36.88 9.83
N GLU A 87 34.51 37.05 11.08
CA GLU A 87 35.89 37.20 11.55
C GLU A 87 36.64 35.87 11.64
N SER A 88 35.94 34.73 11.72
CA SER A 88 36.55 33.38 11.78
C SER A 88 36.74 32.75 10.39
N LEU A 89 36.34 33.43 9.31
CA LEU A 89 36.54 33.00 7.93
C LEU A 89 37.89 33.51 7.38
N VAL A 90 38.90 32.64 7.40
CA VAL A 90 40.16 32.89 6.67
C VAL A 90 39.96 32.47 5.21
N ILE A 91 39.66 33.44 4.33
CA ILE A 91 39.62 33.21 2.88
C ILE A 91 41.05 33.12 2.36
N LEU A 92 41.56 31.90 2.20
CA LEU A 92 42.82 31.65 1.52
C LEU A 92 42.64 31.93 0.01
N LYS A 93 43.03 33.13 -0.43
CA LYS A 93 43.09 33.47 -1.85
C LYS A 93 44.21 32.64 -2.48
N GLY A 94 43.86 31.49 -3.05
CA GLY A 94 44.79 30.65 -3.79
C GLY A 94 45.52 31.48 -4.84
N LYS A 95 46.85 31.54 -4.74
CA LYS A 95 47.71 32.08 -5.80
C LYS A 95 47.38 31.28 -7.07
N LYS A 96 46.71 31.92 -8.03
CA LYS A 96 46.67 31.44 -9.41
C LYS A 96 48.13 31.29 -9.85
N GLY A 97 48.59 30.05 -9.93
CA GLY A 97 49.87 29.71 -10.52
C GLY A 97 49.83 30.19 -11.97
N ILE A 98 50.69 31.15 -12.28
CA ILE A 98 51.11 31.45 -13.65
C ILE A 98 52.17 30.39 -13.96
N GLN A 99 51.82 29.46 -14.84
CA GLN A 99 52.75 28.77 -15.73
C GLN A 99 52.13 28.79 -17.13
#